data_AF-A0A2D9LAF8-F1
#
_entry.id   AF-A0A2D9LAF8-F1
#
_cell.length_a   1.000
_cell.length_b   1.000
_cell.length_c   1.000
_cell.angle_alpha   90.00
_cell.angle_beta   90.00
_cell.angle_gamma   90.00
#
_symmetry.space_group_name_H-M   'P 1'
#
loop_
_entity.id
_entity.type
_entity.pdbx_description
1 polymer ?
#
loop_
_entity_poly.entity_id
_entity_poly.type
_entity_poly.pdbx_seq_one_letter_code
_entity_poly.pdbx_strand_id
1 'polypeptide(L)'
;QIIRYANRLEIRNPGFSLKSPEHLGEPGSMPRNPVLAAVLHETRFAETKGSGIRAIREVMDAAGLAPPLFESDRGQDQFVTQFLFHHFLGEDDIRWLARFKDLHLSDEEARALIVAREAGVIDNATYRALNKVDPLTASATLRRLRDFGLLTQQGRGSATYYQPTGKLIGSEDGLSSKSEPLSSKQTPLSSKSEPLSSKPELQSGNPDQEARDTLFDQLPGNLAARVGALGQRHPPEQVRDLVVALCEQRDWRVEELALLLSRNAETIRQNYLRPLLAEKRIVMTLPDTPNSPQQAYRAARRDYE
;
A
#
# COMPACT_ATOMS: atom_id res chain seq x y z
N GLN A 1 -12.54 25.69 -5.45
CA GLN A 1 -12.23 26.02 -6.86
C GLN A 1 -12.86 24.98 -7.77
N ILE A 2 -13.36 25.38 -8.93
CA ILE A 2 -13.83 24.46 -9.98
C ILE A 2 -12.92 24.65 -11.19
N ILE A 3 -12.30 23.57 -11.66
CA ILE A 3 -11.38 23.58 -12.80
C ILE A 3 -11.93 22.63 -13.85
N ARG A 4 -12.07 23.12 -15.09
CA ARG A 4 -12.55 22.32 -16.21
C ARG A 4 -11.39 22.04 -17.17
N TYR A 5 -11.15 20.77 -17.43
CA TYR A 5 -10.25 20.27 -18.46
C TYR A 5 -11.07 19.78 -19.66
N ALA A 6 -10.39 19.39 -20.74
CA ALA A 6 -11.06 18.82 -21.92
C ALA A 6 -11.77 17.50 -21.59
N ASN A 7 -11.16 16.66 -20.76
CA ASN A 7 -11.64 15.30 -20.43
C ASN A 7 -12.32 15.17 -19.05
N ARG A 8 -12.22 16.19 -18.18
CA ARG A 8 -12.71 16.11 -16.80
C ARG A 8 -13.07 17.45 -16.16
N LEU A 9 -13.86 17.39 -15.10
CA LEU A 9 -14.10 18.48 -14.15
C LEU A 9 -13.46 18.13 -12.81
N GLU A 10 -12.69 19.06 -12.24
CA GLU A 10 -12.17 18.94 -10.89
C GLU A 10 -12.80 19.97 -9.96
N ILE A 11 -13.35 19.52 -8.85
CA ILE A 11 -13.82 20.37 -7.75
C ILE A 11 -12.83 20.23 -6.62
N ARG A 12 -12.06 21.29 -6.36
CA ARG A 12 -11.02 21.34 -5.32
C ARG A 12 -11.53 22.13 -4.13
N ASN A 13 -11.60 21.50 -2.96
CA ASN A 13 -12.05 22.12 -1.71
C ASN A 13 -10.87 22.15 -0.71
N PRO A 14 -10.59 23.31 -0.08
CA PRO A 14 -9.72 23.32 1.09
C PRO A 14 -10.33 22.50 2.23
N GLY A 15 -9.49 21.81 2.98
CA GLY A 15 -9.90 20.84 3.98
C GLY A 15 -9.86 19.41 3.45
N PHE A 16 -9.22 18.50 4.20
CA PHE A 16 -9.28 17.06 3.93
C PHE A 16 -10.59 16.41 4.46
N SER A 17 -10.91 15.20 4.00
CA SER A 17 -12.05 14.41 4.50
C SER A 17 -11.79 13.83 5.90
N LEU A 18 -12.72 14.04 6.82
CA LEU A 18 -12.67 13.43 8.17
C LEU A 18 -12.92 11.92 8.15
N LYS A 19 -13.66 11.43 7.15
CA LYS A 19 -13.78 9.99 6.86
C LYS A 19 -12.59 9.54 6.00
N SER A 20 -12.11 8.32 6.20
CA SER A 20 -11.07 7.75 5.33
C SER A 20 -11.59 7.63 3.89
N PRO A 21 -10.71 7.73 2.88
CA PRO A 21 -11.08 7.59 1.47
C PRO A 21 -11.83 6.28 1.18
N GLU A 22 -11.47 5.19 1.86
CA GLU A 22 -12.07 3.86 1.69
C GLU A 22 -13.54 3.80 2.14
N HIS A 23 -13.92 4.62 3.13
CA HIS A 23 -15.28 4.66 3.67
C HIS A 23 -16.13 5.79 3.06
N LEU A 24 -15.65 6.45 2.00
CA LEU A 24 -16.41 7.47 1.28
C LEU A 24 -17.60 6.84 0.54
N GLY A 25 -18.80 7.31 0.90
CA GLY A 25 -20.07 6.81 0.37
C GLY A 25 -20.74 5.75 1.25
N GLU A 26 -20.09 5.27 2.31
CA GLU A 26 -20.74 4.45 3.33
C GLU A 26 -21.63 5.31 4.25
N PRO A 27 -22.70 4.72 4.83
CA PRO A 27 -23.57 5.41 5.77
C PRO A 27 -22.83 6.11 6.92
N GLY A 28 -23.48 7.13 7.49
CA GLY A 28 -22.91 7.97 8.53
C GLY A 28 -22.23 9.22 7.96
N SER A 29 -22.32 10.32 8.70
CA SER A 29 -21.75 11.60 8.31
C SER A 29 -20.94 12.18 9.46
N MET A 30 -19.73 12.66 9.17
CA MET A 30 -18.90 13.38 10.13
C MET A 30 -18.72 14.82 9.63
N PRO A 31 -19.69 15.71 9.90
CA PRO A 31 -19.60 17.09 9.45
C PRO A 31 -18.53 17.83 10.27
N ARG A 32 -17.69 18.59 9.58
CA ARG A 32 -16.70 19.47 10.24
C ARG A 32 -17.38 20.63 10.98
N ASN A 33 -18.47 21.15 10.40
CA ASN A 33 -19.32 22.15 11.03
C ASN A 33 -20.77 21.63 11.10
N PRO A 34 -21.22 21.13 12.27
CA PRO A 34 -22.58 20.61 12.44
C PRO A 34 -23.68 21.65 12.19
N VAL A 35 -23.42 22.92 12.51
CA VAL A 35 -24.40 24.02 12.34
C VAL A 35 -24.65 24.29 10.86
N LEU A 36 -23.58 24.45 10.06
CA LEU A 36 -23.72 24.62 8.61
C LEU A 36 -24.37 23.40 7.95
N ALA A 37 -24.01 22.19 8.39
CA ALA A 37 -24.63 20.98 7.88
C ALA A 37 -26.13 20.90 8.20
N ALA A 38 -26.56 21.39 9.36
CA ALA A 38 -27.98 21.47 9.72
C ALA A 38 -28.72 22.48 8.84
N VAL A 39 -28.18 23.69 8.68
CA VAL A 39 -28.78 24.72 7.83
C VAL A 39 -28.92 24.25 6.38
N LEU A 40 -27.89 23.62 5.80
CA LEU A 40 -27.95 23.08 4.42
C LEU A 40 -29.01 21.99 4.25
N HIS A 41 -29.24 21.19 5.29
CA HIS A 41 -30.28 20.17 5.29
C HIS A 41 -31.68 20.79 5.41
N GLU A 42 -31.88 21.72 6.35
CA GLU A 42 -33.16 22.42 6.56
C GLU A 42 -33.59 23.22 5.32
N THR A 43 -32.63 23.84 4.64
CA THR A 43 -32.84 24.60 3.40
C THR A 43 -32.92 23.72 2.14
N ARG A 44 -32.82 22.38 2.28
CA ARG A 44 -32.87 21.39 1.19
C ARG A 44 -31.78 21.55 0.13
N PHE A 45 -30.67 22.24 0.44
CA PHE A 45 -29.47 22.20 -0.39
C PHE A 45 -28.70 20.89 -0.22
N ALA A 46 -28.94 20.14 0.86
CA ALA A 46 -28.43 18.79 1.07
C ALA A 46 -29.58 17.87 1.51
N GLU A 47 -29.70 16.70 0.89
CA GLU A 47 -30.82 15.77 1.14
C GLU A 47 -30.74 15.08 2.51
N THR A 48 -29.79 14.15 2.67
CA THR A 48 -29.63 13.31 3.85
C THR A 48 -28.16 13.25 4.22
N LYS A 49 -27.85 13.35 5.51
CA LYS A 49 -26.47 13.34 6.02
C LYS A 49 -25.76 12.04 5.60
N GLY A 50 -24.73 12.17 4.76
CA GLY A 50 -23.89 11.04 4.34
C GLY A 50 -24.37 10.25 3.12
N SER A 51 -25.49 10.63 2.47
CA SER A 51 -25.94 9.98 1.22
C SER A 51 -25.33 10.59 -0.04
N GLY A 52 -24.85 11.84 0.00
CA GLY A 52 -24.48 12.61 -1.19
C GLY A 52 -23.47 11.91 -2.12
N ILE A 53 -22.38 11.35 -1.59
CA ILE A 53 -21.38 10.64 -2.43
C ILE A 53 -22.00 9.41 -3.12
N ARG A 54 -22.87 8.69 -2.42
CA ARG A 54 -23.58 7.54 -2.98
C ARG A 54 -24.56 7.98 -4.06
N ALA A 55 -25.35 9.02 -3.80
CA ALA A 55 -26.28 9.59 -4.77
C ALA A 55 -25.56 10.06 -6.05
N ILE A 56 -24.41 10.74 -5.91
CA ILE A 56 -23.60 11.14 -7.07
C ILE A 56 -23.15 9.92 -7.88
N ARG A 57 -22.64 8.86 -7.22
CA ARG A 57 -22.23 7.62 -7.89
C ARG A 57 -23.40 6.96 -8.63
N GLU A 58 -24.57 6.87 -8.00
CA GLU A 58 -25.77 6.27 -8.59
C GLU A 58 -26.26 7.07 -9.82
N VAL A 59 -26.25 8.41 -9.74
CA VAL A 59 -26.63 9.28 -10.87
C VAL A 59 -25.64 9.16 -12.03
N MET A 60 -24.34 9.07 -11.74
CA MET A 60 -23.32 8.87 -12.79
C MET A 60 -23.45 7.51 -13.46
N ASP A 61 -23.67 6.45 -12.68
CA ASP A 61 -23.89 5.08 -13.17
C ASP A 61 -25.14 5.02 -14.07
N ALA A 62 -26.25 5.65 -13.64
CA ALA A 62 -27.47 5.75 -14.43
C ALA A 62 -27.31 6.55 -15.72
N ALA A 63 -26.40 7.54 -15.73
CA ALA A 63 -26.03 8.30 -16.92
C ALA A 63 -24.99 7.58 -17.80
N GLY A 64 -24.53 6.38 -17.41
CA GLY A 64 -23.48 5.65 -18.11
C GLY A 64 -22.13 6.37 -18.08
N LEU A 65 -21.86 7.19 -17.07
CA LEU A 65 -20.59 7.89 -16.87
C LEU A 65 -19.72 7.14 -15.86
N ALA A 66 -18.40 7.33 -15.95
CA ALA A 66 -17.48 6.80 -14.95
C ALA A 66 -17.78 7.41 -13.56
N PRO A 67 -17.73 6.63 -12.47
CA PRO A 67 -17.92 7.17 -11.13
C PRO A 67 -16.87 8.22 -10.82
N PRO A 68 -17.19 9.20 -9.96
CA PRO A 68 -16.26 10.27 -9.64
C PRO A 68 -15.13 9.72 -8.77
N LEU A 69 -13.92 10.23 -9.01
CA LEU A 69 -12.74 9.94 -8.21
C LEU A 69 -12.65 10.95 -7.06
N PHE A 70 -12.33 10.46 -5.87
CA PHE A 70 -12.18 11.29 -4.68
C PHE A 70 -10.77 11.14 -4.13
N GLU A 71 -10.05 12.25 -4.06
CA GLU A 71 -8.72 12.32 -3.48
C GLU A 71 -8.76 13.20 -2.24
N SER A 72 -8.19 12.72 -1.14
CA SER A 72 -8.12 13.46 0.12
C SER A 72 -6.68 13.46 0.61
N ASP A 73 -6.05 14.63 0.61
CA ASP A 73 -4.68 14.83 1.08
C ASP A 73 -4.70 15.58 2.41
N ARG A 74 -4.21 14.92 3.48
CA ARG A 74 -4.10 15.52 4.81
C ARG A 74 -2.92 16.50 4.94
N GLY A 75 -1.84 16.26 4.21
CA GLY A 75 -0.64 17.11 4.26
C GLY A 75 -0.86 18.44 3.54
N GLN A 76 -1.60 18.41 2.42
CA GLN A 76 -1.96 19.61 1.65
C GLN A 76 -3.28 20.25 2.07
N ASP A 77 -3.93 19.70 3.10
CA ASP A 77 -5.28 20.09 3.57
C ASP A 77 -6.27 20.27 2.40
N GLN A 78 -6.42 19.23 1.58
CA GLN A 78 -7.16 19.31 0.34
C GLN A 78 -8.06 18.10 0.13
N PHE A 79 -9.25 18.35 -0.42
CA PHE A 79 -10.15 17.34 -0.95
C PHE A 79 -10.49 17.67 -2.40
N VAL A 80 -10.27 16.73 -3.30
CA VAL A 80 -10.54 16.88 -4.73
C VAL A 80 -11.56 15.84 -5.16
N THR A 81 -12.60 16.30 -5.86
CA THR A 81 -13.53 15.42 -6.58
C THR A 81 -13.31 15.60 -8.07
N GLN A 82 -13.05 14.50 -8.78
CA GLN A 82 -12.83 14.49 -10.22
C GLN A 82 -13.98 13.77 -10.92
N PHE A 83 -14.60 14.44 -11.89
CA PHE A 83 -15.66 13.89 -12.75
C PHE A 83 -15.10 13.74 -14.15
N LEU A 84 -15.03 12.51 -14.66
CA LEU A 84 -14.64 12.27 -16.06
C LEU A 84 -15.86 12.49 -16.96
N PHE A 85 -15.67 13.15 -18.11
CA PHE A 85 -16.75 13.42 -19.06
C PHE A 85 -17.02 12.27 -20.03
N HIS A 86 -16.20 11.23 -19.98
CA HIS A 86 -16.33 10.09 -20.87
C HIS A 86 -17.49 9.21 -20.42
N HIS A 87 -18.39 8.92 -21.36
CA HIS A 87 -19.32 7.81 -21.22
C HIS A 87 -18.49 6.53 -21.10
N PHE A 88 -18.90 5.68 -20.19
CA PHE A 88 -18.35 4.35 -20.04
C PHE A 88 -18.48 3.63 -21.38
N LEU A 89 -17.36 3.39 -22.09
CA LEU A 89 -17.33 2.81 -23.44
C LEU A 89 -17.89 3.73 -24.53
N GLY A 90 -17.42 4.98 -24.63
CA GLY A 90 -17.65 5.79 -25.84
C GLY A 90 -17.09 5.13 -27.11
N GLU A 91 -17.44 5.61 -28.31
CA GLU A 91 -16.95 5.01 -29.57
C GLU A 91 -15.42 4.93 -29.64
N ASP A 92 -14.72 5.95 -29.14
CA ASP A 92 -13.26 5.97 -29.09
C ASP A 92 -12.69 4.96 -28.09
N ASP A 93 -13.36 4.74 -26.95
CA ASP A 93 -12.95 3.74 -25.96
C ASP A 93 -13.23 2.32 -26.46
N ILE A 94 -14.36 2.10 -27.13
CA ILE A 94 -14.67 0.82 -27.79
C ILE A 94 -13.62 0.53 -28.86
N ARG A 95 -13.27 1.53 -29.68
CA ARG A 95 -12.25 1.39 -30.73
C ARG A 95 -10.87 1.13 -30.13
N TRP A 96 -10.55 1.76 -29.01
CA TRP A 96 -9.29 1.55 -28.29
C TRP A 96 -9.24 0.16 -27.63
N LEU A 97 -10.29 -0.24 -26.92
CA LEU A 97 -10.43 -1.58 -26.32
C LEU A 97 -10.43 -2.69 -27.36
N ALA A 98 -10.85 -2.41 -28.60
CA ALA A 98 -10.79 -3.37 -29.69
C ALA A 98 -9.37 -3.88 -29.97
N ARG A 99 -8.32 -3.12 -29.60
CA ARG A 99 -6.91 -3.52 -29.70
C ARG A 99 -6.54 -4.68 -28.76
N PHE A 100 -7.34 -4.90 -27.72
CA PHE A 100 -7.10 -5.90 -26.69
C PHE A 100 -8.14 -7.04 -26.73
N LYS A 101 -8.85 -7.22 -27.86
CA LYS A 101 -9.85 -8.28 -28.02
C LYS A 101 -9.30 -9.68 -27.75
N ASP A 102 -8.04 -9.91 -28.10
CA ASP A 102 -7.36 -11.20 -27.92
C ASP A 102 -7.14 -11.57 -26.45
N LEU A 103 -7.20 -10.58 -25.54
CA LEU A 103 -7.02 -10.78 -24.11
C LEU A 103 -8.32 -11.17 -23.39
N HIS A 104 -9.45 -11.23 -24.11
CA HIS A 104 -10.78 -11.57 -23.57
C HIS A 104 -11.09 -10.84 -22.26
N LEU A 105 -10.92 -9.52 -22.29
CA LEU A 105 -11.13 -8.67 -21.11
C LEU A 105 -12.59 -8.71 -20.66
N SER A 106 -12.79 -8.81 -19.35
CA SER A 106 -14.12 -8.61 -18.76
C SER A 106 -14.55 -7.14 -18.83
N ASP A 107 -15.85 -6.88 -18.66
CA ASP A 107 -16.33 -5.50 -18.58
C ASP A 107 -15.61 -4.73 -17.47
N GLU A 108 -15.42 -5.35 -16.29
CA GLU A 108 -14.71 -4.77 -15.14
C GLU A 108 -13.25 -4.40 -15.45
N GLU A 109 -12.57 -5.27 -16.19
CA GLU A 109 -11.20 -5.07 -16.65
C GLU A 109 -11.12 -3.93 -17.66
N ALA A 110 -12.03 -3.92 -18.64
CA ALA A 110 -12.15 -2.83 -19.60
C ALA A 110 -12.39 -1.49 -18.90
N ARG A 111 -13.21 -1.48 -17.84
CA ARG A 111 -13.46 -0.27 -17.04
C ARG A 111 -12.19 0.27 -16.41
N ALA A 112 -11.45 -0.62 -15.75
CA ALA A 112 -10.23 -0.27 -15.05
C ALA A 112 -9.15 0.26 -16.01
N LEU A 113 -9.08 -0.29 -17.22
CA LEU A 113 -8.12 0.12 -18.24
C LEU A 113 -8.44 1.53 -18.78
N ILE A 114 -9.71 1.87 -18.98
CA ILE A 114 -10.13 3.23 -19.37
C ILE A 114 -9.75 4.23 -18.27
N VAL A 115 -10.06 3.92 -17.01
CA VAL A 115 -9.72 4.79 -15.87
C VAL A 115 -8.20 4.94 -15.73
N ALA A 116 -7.44 3.85 -15.85
CA ALA A 116 -5.98 3.89 -15.77
C ALA A 116 -5.35 4.73 -16.90
N ARG A 117 -5.94 4.69 -18.11
CA ARG A 117 -5.52 5.51 -19.25
C ARG A 117 -5.74 7.01 -18.99
N GLU A 118 -6.89 7.38 -18.44
CA GLU A 118 -7.27 8.79 -18.24
C GLU A 118 -6.65 9.40 -16.97
N ALA A 119 -6.66 8.67 -15.85
CA ALA A 119 -6.11 9.13 -14.59
C ALA A 119 -4.57 8.96 -14.51
N GLY A 120 -3.99 8.13 -15.38
CA GLY A 120 -2.56 7.79 -15.37
C GLY A 120 -2.14 6.89 -14.20
N VAL A 121 -3.04 6.62 -13.26
CA VAL A 121 -2.83 5.71 -12.13
C VAL A 121 -4.14 5.06 -11.73
N ILE A 122 -4.06 3.81 -11.26
CA ILE A 122 -5.18 3.12 -10.62
C ILE A 122 -4.66 2.35 -9.41
N ASP A 123 -5.31 2.50 -8.27
CA ASP A 123 -5.02 1.73 -7.06
C ASP A 123 -6.14 0.73 -6.76
N ASN A 124 -5.94 -0.11 -5.75
CA ASN A 124 -6.92 -1.11 -5.36
C ASN A 124 -8.24 -0.45 -4.90
N ALA A 125 -8.16 0.66 -4.16
CA ALA A 125 -9.32 1.38 -3.67
C ALA A 125 -10.18 1.94 -4.82
N THR A 126 -9.54 2.54 -5.82
CA THR A 126 -10.20 3.07 -7.03
C THR A 126 -10.84 1.96 -7.83
N TYR A 127 -10.15 0.82 -8.03
CA TYR A 127 -10.72 -0.33 -8.73
C TYR A 127 -11.98 -0.87 -8.03
N ARG A 128 -11.93 -1.01 -6.70
CA ARG A 128 -13.09 -1.46 -5.90
C ARG A 128 -14.25 -0.49 -5.99
N ALA A 129 -13.98 0.81 -5.92
CA ALA A 129 -15.02 1.83 -6.05
C ALA A 129 -15.68 1.81 -7.44
N LEU A 130 -14.88 1.54 -8.48
CA LEU A 130 -15.34 1.46 -9.87
C LEU A 130 -16.22 0.22 -10.12
N ASN A 131 -15.76 -0.95 -9.66
CA ASN A 131 -16.38 -2.23 -9.99
C ASN A 131 -17.28 -2.81 -8.88
N LYS A 132 -17.36 -2.15 -7.72
CA LYS A 132 -18.13 -2.60 -6.54
C LYS A 132 -17.74 -4.01 -6.07
N VAL A 133 -16.44 -4.33 -6.10
CA VAL A 133 -15.88 -5.64 -5.73
C VAL A 133 -15.11 -5.62 -4.39
N ASP A 134 -14.86 -6.81 -3.84
CA ASP A 134 -14.05 -6.99 -2.63
C ASP A 134 -12.54 -6.79 -2.89
N PRO A 135 -11.71 -6.62 -1.82
CA PRO A 135 -10.28 -6.37 -1.94
C PRO A 135 -9.47 -7.49 -2.60
N LEU A 136 -9.87 -8.75 -2.40
CA LEU A 136 -9.18 -9.92 -2.96
C LEU A 136 -9.42 -10.00 -4.46
N THR A 137 -10.68 -9.85 -4.88
CA THR A 137 -11.06 -9.81 -6.30
C THR A 137 -10.38 -8.65 -7.03
N ALA A 138 -10.39 -7.44 -6.45
CA ALA A 138 -9.67 -6.29 -7.02
C ALA A 138 -8.17 -6.56 -7.16
N SER A 139 -7.54 -7.17 -6.15
CA SER A 139 -6.11 -7.49 -6.18
C SER A 139 -5.77 -8.54 -7.24
N ALA A 140 -6.62 -9.56 -7.39
CA ALA A 140 -6.45 -10.59 -8.40
C ALA A 140 -6.55 -10.02 -9.81
N THR A 141 -7.54 -9.17 -10.07
CA THR A 141 -7.74 -8.57 -11.40
C THR A 141 -6.65 -7.57 -11.77
N LEU A 142 -6.24 -6.69 -10.85
CA LEU A 142 -5.12 -5.77 -11.10
C LEU A 142 -3.79 -6.52 -11.36
N ARG A 143 -3.58 -7.64 -10.67
CA ARG A 143 -2.42 -8.52 -10.93
C ARG A 143 -2.51 -9.16 -12.31
N ARG A 144 -3.68 -9.65 -12.71
CA ARG A 144 -3.91 -10.21 -14.05
C ARG A 144 -3.64 -9.17 -15.15
N LEU A 145 -4.15 -7.94 -15.00
CA LEU A 145 -3.89 -6.85 -15.95
C LEU A 145 -2.41 -6.46 -16.03
N ARG A 146 -1.69 -6.54 -14.90
CA ARG A 146 -0.22 -6.40 -14.88
C ARG A 146 0.47 -7.55 -15.61
N ASP A 147 0.02 -8.78 -15.42
CA ASP A 147 0.61 -9.96 -16.05
C ASP A 147 0.39 -9.97 -17.57
N PHE A 148 -0.69 -9.33 -18.06
CA PHE A 148 -0.88 -9.02 -19.48
C PHE A 148 0.04 -7.89 -20.01
N GLY A 149 0.82 -7.25 -19.14
CA GLY A 149 1.72 -6.15 -19.49
C GLY A 149 1.02 -4.82 -19.76
N LEU A 150 -0.26 -4.71 -19.43
CA LEU A 150 -1.07 -3.49 -19.61
C LEU A 150 -0.84 -2.48 -18.49
N LEU A 151 -0.55 -2.97 -17.28
CA LEU A 151 -0.25 -2.16 -16.12
C LEU A 151 1.11 -2.53 -15.52
N THR A 152 1.77 -1.55 -14.90
CA THR A 152 2.99 -1.74 -14.11
C THR A 152 2.70 -1.42 -12.66
N GLN A 153 3.13 -2.31 -11.77
CA GLN A 153 2.92 -2.14 -10.33
C GLN A 153 4.04 -1.28 -9.74
N GLN A 154 3.66 -0.24 -9.00
CA GLN A 154 4.57 0.64 -8.28
C GLN A 154 4.22 0.67 -6.78
N GLY A 155 5.24 0.82 -5.95
CA GLY A 155 5.10 0.79 -4.49
C GLY A 155 4.99 -0.63 -3.90
N ARG A 156 4.78 -0.70 -2.57
CA ARG A 156 4.60 -1.95 -1.81
C ARG A 156 3.52 -1.77 -0.73
N GLY A 157 2.75 -2.81 -0.48
CA GLY A 157 1.75 -2.85 0.61
C GLY A 157 0.57 -1.90 0.35
N SER A 158 0.22 -1.08 1.34
CA SER A 158 -0.89 -0.12 1.26
C SER A 158 -0.64 1.04 0.29
N ALA A 159 0.61 1.29 -0.11
CA ALA A 159 0.97 2.30 -1.09
C ALA A 159 1.13 1.71 -2.51
N THR A 160 0.48 0.58 -2.80
CA THR A 160 0.55 -0.06 -4.11
C THR A 160 -0.40 0.64 -5.08
N TYR A 161 0.15 1.15 -6.18
CA TYR A 161 -0.62 1.71 -7.28
C TYR A 161 -0.12 1.15 -8.61
N TYR A 162 -0.95 1.22 -9.64
CA TYR A 162 -0.67 0.68 -10.96
C TYR A 162 -0.68 1.80 -12.00
N GLN A 163 0.34 1.82 -12.84
CA GLN A 163 0.46 2.80 -13.93
C GLN A 163 0.30 2.10 -15.29
N PRO A 164 -0.36 2.76 -16.26
CA PRO A 164 -0.49 2.23 -17.61
C PRO A 164 0.87 2.10 -18.29
N THR A 165 1.12 0.95 -18.93
CA THR A 165 2.36 0.71 -19.69
C THR A 165 2.26 1.32 -21.10
N GLY A 166 3.39 1.47 -21.80
CA GLY A 166 3.41 1.90 -23.22
C GLY A 166 2.52 1.05 -24.15
N LYS A 167 2.38 -0.24 -23.84
CA LYS A 167 1.43 -1.15 -24.52
C LYS A 167 -0.04 -0.71 -24.39
N LEU A 168 -0.42 -0.12 -23.26
CA LEU A 168 -1.78 0.37 -23.00
C LEU A 168 -2.01 1.72 -23.69
N ILE A 169 -1.01 2.61 -23.65
CA ILE A 169 -1.09 3.97 -24.20
C ILE A 169 -0.96 3.96 -25.74
N GLY A 170 -0.38 2.91 -26.33
CA GLY A 170 -0.24 2.75 -27.77
C GLY A 170 0.92 3.57 -28.38
N SER A 171 1.98 3.79 -27.60
CA SER A 171 3.23 4.39 -28.09
C SER A 171 4.15 3.27 -28.60
N GLU A 172 4.00 2.91 -29.86
CA GLU A 172 5.09 2.29 -30.62
C GLU A 172 6.13 3.40 -30.92
N ASP A 173 7.32 3.23 -30.36
CA ASP A 173 8.58 3.96 -30.53
C ASP A 173 8.73 5.47 -30.20
N GLY A 174 9.64 5.70 -29.24
CA GLY A 174 10.68 6.72 -29.29
C GLY A 174 10.27 8.19 -29.29
N LEU A 175 10.36 8.84 -28.11
CA LEU A 175 11.11 10.09 -27.97
C LEU A 175 11.22 10.53 -26.51
N SER A 176 12.47 10.67 -26.11
CA SER A 176 12.96 11.40 -24.95
C SER A 176 12.30 12.78 -24.79
N SER A 177 11.78 13.05 -23.60
CA SER A 177 11.81 14.40 -23.04
C SER A 177 12.63 14.38 -21.76
N LYS A 178 13.90 14.73 -21.95
CA LYS A 178 14.92 15.06 -20.95
C LYS A 178 14.36 15.87 -19.78
N SER A 179 14.74 15.46 -18.57
CA SER A 179 15.21 16.38 -17.55
C SER A 179 16.14 15.64 -16.59
N GLU A 180 17.43 15.63 -16.91
CA GLU A 180 18.51 15.61 -15.93
C GLU A 180 18.97 17.06 -15.73
N PRO A 181 19.53 17.40 -14.55
CA PRO A 181 20.99 17.33 -14.45
C PRO A 181 21.52 16.68 -13.17
N LEU A 182 22.48 15.77 -13.38
CA LEU A 182 23.81 15.74 -12.76
C LEU A 182 23.90 15.46 -11.26
N SER A 183 24.53 14.32 -10.89
CA SER A 183 25.99 14.30 -10.71
C SER A 183 26.49 12.98 -10.08
N SER A 184 27.34 12.26 -10.82
CA SER A 184 28.52 11.45 -10.39
C SER A 184 28.35 10.40 -9.26
N LYS A 185 28.80 9.14 -9.35
CA LYS A 185 29.90 8.51 -10.10
C LYS A 185 29.85 6.98 -9.86
N GLN A 186 30.09 6.21 -10.93
CA GLN A 186 30.90 4.99 -11.01
C GLN A 186 30.39 3.65 -10.45
N THR A 187 30.10 2.74 -11.38
CA THR A 187 30.35 1.27 -11.34
C THR A 187 31.83 0.95 -11.62
N PRO A 188 32.30 -0.29 -11.37
CA PRO A 188 32.36 -1.32 -12.43
C PRO A 188 31.93 -2.72 -11.92
N LEU A 189 31.06 -3.48 -12.62
CA LEU A 189 31.32 -4.39 -13.75
C LEU A 189 32.05 -5.70 -13.38
N SER A 190 31.34 -6.85 -13.48
CA SER A 190 31.87 -8.20 -13.80
C SER A 190 30.66 -9.18 -13.83
N SER A 191 30.06 -9.51 -14.98
CA SER A 191 30.41 -10.46 -16.06
C SER A 191 30.11 -11.95 -15.77
N LYS A 192 29.15 -12.49 -16.56
CA LYS A 192 28.97 -13.89 -17.04
C LYS A 192 28.69 -14.96 -15.95
N SER A 193 27.84 -15.97 -16.10
CA SER A 193 27.07 -16.57 -17.22
C SER A 193 26.16 -17.65 -16.61
N GLU A 194 24.99 -17.90 -17.17
CA GLU A 194 24.24 -19.15 -16.98
C GLU A 194 25.00 -20.34 -17.58
N PRO A 195 24.75 -21.57 -17.10
CA PRO A 195 24.08 -22.51 -17.98
C PRO A 195 22.96 -23.34 -17.32
N LEU A 196 21.96 -23.66 -18.13
CA LEU A 196 20.97 -24.72 -17.90
C LEU A 196 21.65 -26.09 -17.76
N SER A 197 21.20 -26.93 -16.82
CA SER A 197 20.52 -28.21 -17.14
C SER A 197 20.06 -28.97 -15.88
N SER A 198 18.82 -29.47 -15.98
CA SER A 198 18.26 -30.70 -15.40
C SER A 198 18.17 -30.91 -13.87
N LYS A 199 16.91 -30.92 -13.39
CA LYS A 199 16.36 -31.49 -12.14
C LYS A 199 17.03 -32.81 -11.69
N PRO A 200 17.15 -33.01 -10.36
CA PRO A 200 16.11 -33.79 -9.67
C PRO A 200 15.58 -33.10 -8.40
N GLU A 201 14.41 -33.57 -7.99
CA GLU A 201 13.63 -33.15 -6.84
C GLU A 201 14.37 -33.38 -5.50
N LEU A 202 14.32 -32.40 -4.60
CA LEU A 202 13.97 -32.51 -3.16
C LEU A 202 14.57 -31.33 -2.35
N GLN A 203 13.67 -30.67 -1.61
CA GLN A 203 13.91 -29.76 -0.46
C GLN A 203 14.48 -28.37 -0.75
N SER A 204 13.55 -27.44 -0.95
CA SER A 204 13.76 -25.99 -0.86
C SER A 204 14.09 -25.56 0.58
N GLY A 205 15.37 -25.32 0.87
CA GLY A 205 15.78 -24.48 2.00
C GLY A 205 15.71 -23.02 1.58
N ASN A 206 14.80 -22.24 2.16
CA ASN A 206 14.90 -20.78 2.08
C ASN A 206 16.18 -20.35 2.83
N PRO A 207 17.01 -19.45 2.29
CA PRO A 207 18.21 -18.96 2.98
C PRO A 207 17.88 -18.30 4.34
N ASP A 208 16.66 -17.74 4.47
CA ASP A 208 16.15 -17.19 5.73
C ASP A 208 15.87 -18.27 6.80
N GLN A 209 15.62 -19.51 6.37
CA GLN A 209 15.37 -20.64 7.26
C GLN A 209 16.69 -21.18 7.84
N GLU A 210 17.74 -21.29 7.02
CA GLU A 210 19.08 -21.67 7.48
C GLU A 210 19.68 -20.61 8.43
N ALA A 211 19.49 -19.32 8.13
CA ALA A 211 19.88 -18.22 9.01
C ALA A 211 19.09 -18.22 10.33
N ARG A 212 17.82 -18.64 10.30
CA ARG A 212 17.00 -18.81 11.49
C ARG A 212 17.49 -20.01 12.31
N ASP A 213 17.74 -21.15 11.70
CA ASP A 213 18.18 -22.37 12.38
C ASP A 213 19.56 -22.18 13.06
N THR A 214 20.51 -21.50 12.40
CA THR A 214 21.81 -21.13 13.00
C THR A 214 21.70 -20.17 14.19
N LEU A 215 20.67 -19.32 14.23
CA LEU A 215 20.37 -18.46 15.38
C LEU A 215 19.64 -19.22 16.49
N PHE A 216 18.81 -20.22 16.14
CA PHE A 216 18.19 -21.13 17.11
C PHE A 216 19.21 -21.97 17.86
N ASP A 217 20.25 -22.46 17.16
CA ASP A 217 21.33 -23.26 17.75
C ASP A 217 22.20 -22.48 18.75
N GLN A 218 22.20 -21.14 18.66
CA GLN A 218 22.93 -20.26 19.58
C GLN A 218 22.12 -19.88 20.82
N LEU A 219 20.84 -20.27 20.92
CA LEU A 219 19.99 -19.97 22.07
C LEU A 219 20.03 -21.12 23.10
N PRO A 220 19.97 -20.82 24.41
CA PRO A 220 19.75 -21.85 25.41
C PRO A 220 18.38 -22.51 25.17
N GLY A 221 18.33 -23.84 25.27
CA GLY A 221 17.19 -24.65 24.80
C GLY A 221 15.82 -24.30 25.40
N ASN A 222 15.77 -23.66 26.57
CA ASN A 222 14.55 -23.15 27.18
C ASN A 222 13.96 -21.92 26.45
N LEU A 223 14.80 -21.06 25.86
CA LEU A 223 14.38 -19.92 25.05
C LEU A 223 14.02 -20.37 23.64
N ALA A 224 14.81 -21.27 23.04
CA ALA A 224 14.50 -21.88 21.74
C ALA A 224 13.11 -22.56 21.74
N ALA A 225 12.77 -23.30 22.79
CA ALA A 225 11.45 -23.92 22.94
C ALA A 225 10.31 -22.88 23.06
N ARG A 226 10.54 -21.76 23.75
CA ARG A 226 9.56 -20.67 23.88
C ARG A 226 9.37 -19.88 22.57
N VAL A 227 10.45 -19.70 21.80
CA VAL A 227 10.41 -19.10 20.46
C VAL A 227 9.75 -20.04 19.46
N GLY A 228 9.98 -21.35 19.54
CA GLY A 228 9.30 -22.36 18.72
C GLY A 228 7.81 -22.49 19.05
N ALA A 229 7.41 -22.31 20.31
CA ALA A 229 6.02 -22.30 20.75
C ALA A 229 5.25 -21.02 20.38
N LEU A 230 5.95 -19.99 19.88
CA LEU A 230 5.32 -18.76 19.38
C LEU A 230 4.67 -19.02 18.02
N GLY A 231 3.40 -19.45 18.04
CA GLY A 231 2.51 -19.39 16.88
C GLY A 231 2.19 -17.95 16.44
N GLN A 232 1.46 -17.81 15.33
CA GLN A 232 1.16 -16.51 14.71
C GLN A 232 0.32 -15.54 15.58
N ARG A 233 -0.29 -16.02 16.68
CA ARG A 233 -1.14 -15.20 17.57
C ARG A 233 -0.78 -15.46 19.03
N HIS A 234 -0.12 -14.47 19.64
CA HIS A 234 0.17 -14.44 21.07
C HIS A 234 -0.02 -13.03 21.60
N PRO A 235 -0.48 -12.87 22.85
CA PRO A 235 -0.68 -11.55 23.44
C PRO A 235 0.65 -10.77 23.44
N PRO A 236 0.61 -9.46 23.16
CA PRO A 236 1.82 -8.66 22.93
C PRO A 236 2.76 -8.64 24.15
N GLU A 237 2.23 -8.79 25.37
CA GLU A 237 3.02 -8.81 26.61
C GLU A 237 3.92 -10.05 26.74
N GLN A 238 3.43 -11.23 26.39
CA GLN A 238 4.24 -12.46 26.44
C GLN A 238 5.43 -12.40 25.46
N VAL A 239 5.23 -11.73 24.32
CA VAL A 239 6.29 -11.49 23.32
C VAL A 239 7.28 -10.46 23.84
N ARG A 240 6.81 -9.41 24.53
CA ARG A 240 7.70 -8.42 25.18
C ARG A 240 8.58 -9.06 26.25
N ASP A 241 8.02 -9.91 27.10
CA ASP A 241 8.79 -10.62 28.13
C ASP A 241 9.82 -11.57 27.53
N LEU A 242 9.50 -12.18 26.40
CA LEU A 242 10.44 -13.01 25.66
C LEU A 242 11.55 -12.19 25.01
N VAL A 243 11.24 -11.01 24.43
CA VAL A 243 12.24 -10.08 23.88
C VAL A 243 13.20 -9.60 24.98
N VAL A 244 12.69 -9.29 26.19
CA VAL A 244 13.54 -8.93 27.33
C VAL A 244 14.47 -10.08 27.70
N ALA A 245 13.93 -11.31 27.82
CA ALA A 245 14.74 -12.50 28.14
C ALA A 245 15.81 -12.81 27.07
N LEU A 246 15.54 -12.49 25.79
CA LEU A 246 16.54 -12.58 24.71
C LEU A 246 17.62 -11.50 24.86
N CYS A 247 17.22 -10.26 25.10
CA CYS A 247 18.11 -9.11 25.31
C CYS A 247 18.95 -9.19 26.60
N GLU A 248 18.63 -10.10 27.54
CA GLU A 248 19.46 -10.40 28.71
C GLU A 248 20.68 -11.27 28.36
N GLN A 249 20.58 -12.11 27.33
CA GLN A 249 21.65 -13.05 26.96
C GLN A 249 22.68 -12.40 26.03
N ARG A 250 22.23 -11.57 25.10
CA ARG A 250 23.06 -10.93 24.08
C ARG A 250 22.39 -9.64 23.59
N ASP A 251 23.21 -8.75 23.03
CA ASP A 251 22.74 -7.59 22.29
C ASP A 251 22.15 -8.03 20.95
N TRP A 252 20.86 -7.77 20.73
CA TRP A 252 20.17 -8.18 19.51
C TRP A 252 19.87 -7.00 18.59
N ARG A 253 20.08 -7.19 17.28
CA ARG A 253 19.60 -6.26 16.25
C ARG A 253 18.12 -6.51 15.95
N VAL A 254 17.46 -5.48 15.41
CA VAL A 254 16.03 -5.59 15.02
C VAL A 254 15.83 -6.69 13.96
N GLU A 255 16.77 -6.82 13.04
CA GLU A 255 16.73 -7.82 11.95
C GLU A 255 16.86 -9.25 12.48
N GLU A 256 17.73 -9.47 13.47
CA GLU A 256 17.91 -10.78 14.11
C GLU A 256 16.67 -11.15 14.93
N LEU A 257 16.08 -10.20 15.65
CA LEU A 257 14.80 -10.40 16.35
C LEU A 257 13.66 -10.67 15.36
N ALA A 258 13.68 -10.05 14.18
CA ALA A 258 12.70 -10.27 13.11
C ALA A 258 12.78 -11.70 12.57
N LEU A 259 14.00 -12.15 12.28
CA LEU A 259 14.29 -13.52 11.84
C LEU A 259 13.90 -14.54 12.91
N LEU A 260 14.20 -14.29 14.18
CA LEU A 260 13.97 -15.21 15.30
C LEU A 260 12.50 -15.26 15.71
N LEU A 261 11.75 -14.17 15.61
CA LEU A 261 10.31 -14.14 15.90
C LEU A 261 9.41 -14.43 14.68
N SER A 262 9.99 -14.64 13.49
CA SER A 262 9.27 -14.72 12.21
C SER A 262 8.29 -13.56 12.01
N ARG A 263 8.70 -12.34 12.39
CA ARG A 263 7.85 -11.14 12.37
C ARG A 263 8.57 -10.00 11.68
N ASN A 264 7.81 -9.09 11.07
CA ASN A 264 8.37 -7.94 10.39
C ASN A 264 9.15 -7.05 11.38
N ALA A 265 10.35 -6.61 10.98
CA ALA A 265 11.21 -5.69 11.73
C ALA A 265 10.47 -4.42 12.20
N GLU A 266 9.58 -3.87 11.36
CA GLU A 266 8.80 -2.68 11.72
C GLU A 266 7.77 -2.98 12.80
N THR A 267 7.14 -4.16 12.75
CA THR A 267 6.22 -4.62 13.80
C THR A 267 6.95 -4.82 15.12
N ILE A 268 8.18 -5.32 15.09
CA ILE A 268 8.99 -5.49 16.30
C ILE A 268 9.39 -4.15 16.90
N ARG A 269 9.81 -3.21 16.05
CA ARG A 269 10.14 -1.85 16.45
C ARG A 269 8.96 -1.14 17.11
N GLN A 270 7.79 -1.19 16.49
CA GLN A 270 6.61 -0.44 16.95
C GLN A 270 5.92 -1.09 18.16
N ASN A 271 5.72 -2.41 18.15
CA ASN A 271 4.84 -3.06 19.12
C ASN A 271 5.57 -3.67 20.33
N TYR A 272 6.87 -3.96 20.20
CA TYR A 272 7.67 -4.59 21.25
C TYR A 272 8.80 -3.68 21.75
N LEU A 273 9.68 -3.18 20.88
CA LEU A 273 10.86 -2.41 21.31
C LEU A 273 10.50 -1.02 21.84
N ARG A 274 9.63 -0.26 21.16
CA ARG A 274 9.20 1.08 21.62
C ARG A 274 8.56 1.06 23.02
N PRO A 275 7.58 0.18 23.31
CA PRO A 275 7.04 0.05 24.67
C PRO A 275 8.09 -0.36 25.70
N LEU A 276 8.97 -1.31 25.37
CA LEU A 276 10.01 -1.78 26.30
C LEU A 276 11.07 -0.70 26.62
N LEU A 277 11.37 0.19 25.66
CA LEU A 277 12.21 1.37 25.89
C LEU A 277 11.52 2.41 26.79
N ALA A 278 10.22 2.63 26.58
CA ALA A 278 9.43 3.54 27.42
C ALA A 278 9.32 3.03 28.86
N GLU A 279 9.19 1.71 29.03
CA GLU A 279 9.19 1.01 30.32
C GLU A 279 10.61 0.86 30.92
N LYS A 280 11.66 1.35 30.24
CA LYS A 280 13.08 1.22 30.62
C LYS A 280 13.53 -0.22 30.89
N ARG A 281 12.90 -1.21 30.26
CA ARG A 281 13.25 -2.64 30.39
C ARG A 281 14.40 -3.03 29.45
N ILE A 282 14.59 -2.28 28.38
CA ILE A 282 15.70 -2.43 27.42
C ILE A 282 16.36 -1.07 27.16
N VAL A 283 17.62 -1.08 26.74
CA VAL A 283 18.43 0.10 26.45
C VAL A 283 19.06 -0.04 25.06
N MET A 284 19.17 1.09 24.36
CA MET A 284 19.87 1.21 23.10
C MET A 284 21.39 1.20 23.31
N THR A 285 22.13 0.39 22.54
CA THR A 285 23.60 0.36 22.62
C THR A 285 24.25 1.62 22.03
N LEU A 286 23.64 2.23 21.01
CA LEU A 286 24.07 3.49 20.41
C LEU A 286 22.98 4.58 20.60
N PRO A 287 22.91 5.24 21.76
CA PRO A 287 21.87 6.25 22.04
C PRO A 287 21.96 7.48 21.11
N ASP A 288 23.18 7.83 20.66
CA ASP A 288 23.41 9.02 19.84
C ASP A 288 23.00 8.84 18.36
N THR A 289 22.83 7.60 17.90
CA THR A 289 22.43 7.28 16.52
C THR A 289 21.33 6.21 16.48
N PRO A 290 20.11 6.51 16.93
CA PRO A 290 19.04 5.51 17.10
C PRO A 290 18.56 4.86 15.79
N ASN A 291 18.82 5.50 14.65
CA ASN A 291 18.47 5.01 13.31
C ASN A 291 19.64 4.29 12.61
N SER A 292 20.77 4.05 13.29
CA SER A 292 21.89 3.34 12.69
C SER A 292 21.51 1.89 12.35
N PRO A 293 21.93 1.36 11.19
CA PRO A 293 21.73 -0.05 10.85
C PRO A 293 22.45 -1.01 11.81
N GLN A 294 23.41 -0.51 12.59
CA GLN A 294 24.13 -1.29 13.61
C GLN A 294 23.50 -1.18 15.01
N GLN A 295 22.33 -0.52 15.14
CA GLN A 295 21.63 -0.37 16.40
C GLN A 295 21.24 -1.73 16.99
N ALA A 296 21.71 -2.01 18.20
CA ALA A 296 21.32 -3.18 18.98
C ALA A 296 20.60 -2.77 20.27
N TYR A 297 19.89 -3.73 20.84
CA TYR A 297 19.09 -3.57 22.06
C TYR A 297 19.57 -4.58 23.09
N ARG A 298 19.86 -4.07 24.30
CA ARG A 298 20.29 -4.86 25.45
C ARG A 298 19.29 -4.70 26.60
N ALA A 299 19.19 -5.68 27.48
CA ALA A 299 18.38 -5.53 28.68
C ALA A 299 18.94 -4.40 29.55
N ALA A 300 18.03 -3.62 30.15
CA ALA A 300 18.42 -2.63 31.15
C ALA A 300 18.94 -3.39 32.38
N ARG A 301 20.19 -3.15 32.77
CA ARG A 301 20.68 -3.67 34.06
C ARG A 301 19.87 -2.96 35.15
N ARG A 302 19.20 -3.74 36.00
CA ARG A 302 18.69 -3.23 37.28
C ARG A 302 19.91 -3.02 38.16
N ASP A 303 20.49 -1.83 38.09
CA ASP A 303 21.45 -1.40 39.10
C ASP A 303 20.65 -1.21 40.41
N TYR A 304 20.93 -2.08 41.39
CA TYR A 304 20.57 -1.84 42.77
C TYR A 304 21.48 -0.72 43.29
N GLU A 305 20.92 0.46 43.51
CA GLU A 305 21.34 1.40 44.55
C GLU A 305 20.12 1.90 45.30
#